data_AF-A0AAJ7PLF3-F1
#
_entry.id   AF-A0AAJ7PLF3-F1
#
_cell.length_a   1.000
_cell.length_b   1.000
_cell.length_c   1.000
_cell.angle_alpha   90.00
_cell.angle_beta   90.00
_cell.angle_gamma   90.00
#
_symmetry.space_group_name_H-M   'P 1'
#
loop_
_entity.id
_entity.type
_entity.pdbx_description
1 polymer ?
#
loop_
_entity_poly.entity_id
_entity_poly.type
_entity_poly.pdbx_seq_one_letter_code
_entity_poly.pdbx_strand_id
1 'polypeptide(L)'
;MDYRSWMKQLRASRQQINTLLEKAAKKSKVHLFLSLSGIDILENKTKFLLYTCPLSTVSFCAVLSSSPKVFGFVAKHPAADMYHCYLFQSKKFSHVLVSLIGDAFRTSKKEESIRGGRDLIVEALRHKNKMLQRENSELKRRLAQTD
;
A
#
# COMPACT_ATOMS: atom_id res chain seq x y z
N MET A 1 -1.50 -3.55 -24.72
CA MET A 1 -0.23 -4.27 -24.50
C MET A 1 -0.54 -5.76 -24.39
N ASP A 2 0.00 -6.61 -25.29
CA ASP A 2 -0.30 -8.05 -25.35
C ASP A 2 0.42 -8.84 -24.23
N TYR A 3 -0.24 -9.86 -23.69
CA TYR A 3 0.28 -10.86 -22.75
C TYR A 3 1.67 -11.39 -23.12
N ARG A 4 1.97 -11.62 -24.41
CA ARG A 4 3.32 -12.05 -24.84
C ARG A 4 4.38 -10.97 -24.62
N SER A 5 4.02 -9.71 -24.83
CA SER A 5 4.89 -8.57 -24.59
C SER A 5 5.10 -8.36 -23.08
N TRP A 6 4.02 -8.46 -22.29
CA TRP A 6 4.06 -8.43 -20.83
C TRP A 6 4.94 -9.54 -20.24
N MET A 7 4.83 -10.78 -20.75
CA MET A 7 5.65 -11.92 -20.31
C MET A 7 7.13 -11.83 -20.71
N LYS A 8 7.44 -11.18 -21.84
CA LYS A 8 8.84 -10.85 -22.22
C LYS A 8 9.41 -9.79 -21.30
N GLN A 9 8.64 -8.77 -20.97
CA GLN A 9 9.05 -7.70 -20.06
C GLN A 9 9.22 -8.24 -18.62
N LEU A 10 8.34 -9.13 -18.17
CA LEU A 10 8.47 -9.83 -16.89
C LEU A 10 9.75 -10.68 -16.83
N ARG A 11 10.11 -11.38 -17.92
CA ARG A 11 11.34 -12.18 -18.02
C ARG A 11 12.60 -11.32 -18.07
N ALA A 12 12.59 -10.21 -18.81
CA ALA A 12 13.67 -9.25 -18.84
C ALA A 12 13.90 -8.64 -17.45
N SER A 13 12.82 -8.19 -16.78
CA SER A 13 12.85 -7.71 -15.39
C SER A 13 13.34 -8.79 -14.42
N ARG A 14 13.00 -10.07 -14.63
CA ARG A 14 13.48 -11.19 -13.80
C ARG A 14 14.99 -11.43 -13.97
N GLN A 15 15.52 -11.32 -15.19
CA GLN A 15 16.96 -11.41 -15.43
C GLN A 15 17.69 -10.23 -14.79
N GLN A 16 17.12 -9.03 -14.90
CA GLN A 16 17.65 -7.79 -14.30
C GLN A 16 17.62 -7.85 -12.76
N ILE A 17 16.56 -8.42 -12.17
CA ILE A 17 16.47 -8.70 -10.72
C ILE A 17 17.56 -9.69 -10.29
N ASN A 18 17.80 -10.77 -11.04
CA ASN A 18 18.87 -11.72 -10.73
C ASN A 18 20.25 -11.04 -10.77
N THR A 19 20.52 -10.22 -11.79
CA THR A 19 21.77 -9.44 -11.89
C THR A 19 21.88 -8.37 -10.79
N LEU A 20 20.78 -7.75 -10.36
CA LEU A 20 20.76 -6.81 -9.24
C LEU A 20 20.97 -7.51 -7.89
N LEU A 21 20.44 -8.73 -7.72
CA LEU A 21 20.69 -9.57 -6.54
C LEU A 21 22.16 -9.99 -6.45
N GLU A 22 22.82 -10.21 -7.59
CA GLU A 22 24.27 -10.47 -7.68
C GLU A 22 25.10 -9.21 -7.40
N LYS A 23 24.64 -8.04 -7.85
CA LYS A 23 25.30 -6.74 -7.63
C LYS A 23 24.99 -6.09 -6.27
N ALA A 24 24.02 -6.59 -5.50
CA ALA A 24 23.63 -6.06 -4.19
C ALA A 24 24.72 -6.33 -3.14
N ALA A 25 25.78 -5.54 -3.22
CA ALA A 25 26.93 -5.49 -2.34
C ALA A 25 26.57 -4.81 -1.00
N LYS A 26 25.85 -5.52 -0.14
CA LYS A 26 25.93 -5.54 1.33
C LYS A 26 24.68 -6.24 1.87
N LYS A 27 24.84 -7.49 2.29
CA LYS A 27 23.80 -8.23 3.02
C LYS A 27 23.68 -7.67 4.44
N SER A 28 23.08 -6.49 4.56
CA SER A 28 22.76 -5.89 5.85
C SER A 28 21.56 -6.63 6.44
N LYS A 29 21.69 -7.11 7.68
CA LYS A 29 20.56 -7.67 8.42
C LYS A 29 19.57 -6.54 8.70
N VAL A 30 18.29 -6.83 8.59
CA VAL A 30 17.20 -5.89 8.86
C VAL A 30 16.11 -6.55 9.70
N HIS A 31 15.32 -5.74 10.39
CA HIS A 31 14.02 -6.14 10.92
C HIS A 31 12.92 -5.66 10.00
N LEU A 32 11.92 -6.52 9.82
CA LEU A 32 10.69 -6.20 9.13
C LEU A 32 9.57 -6.16 10.15
N PHE A 33 8.89 -5.01 10.24
CA PHE A 33 7.66 -4.86 11.01
C PHE A 33 6.51 -4.69 10.04
N LEU A 34 5.48 -5.50 10.21
CA LEU A 34 4.28 -5.47 9.38
C LEU A 34 3.10 -5.07 10.25
N SER A 35 2.34 -4.08 9.77
CA SER A 35 1.07 -3.65 10.36
C SER A 35 0.03 -3.47 9.25
N LEU A 36 -1.21 -3.11 9.62
CA LEU A 36 -2.23 -2.73 8.65
C LEU A 36 -1.94 -1.38 7.97
N SER A 37 -1.10 -0.53 8.58
CA SER A 37 -0.73 0.77 8.01
C SER A 37 0.44 0.66 7.02
N GLY A 38 1.40 -0.23 7.26
CA GLY A 38 2.61 -0.27 6.46
C GLY A 38 3.57 -1.41 6.78
N ILE A 39 4.67 -1.40 6.04
CA ILE A 39 5.85 -2.24 6.26
C ILE A 39 7.01 -1.32 6.63
N ASP A 40 7.56 -1.51 7.83
CA ASP A 40 8.74 -0.79 8.27
C ASP A 40 9.97 -1.69 8.20
N ILE A 41 11.05 -1.13 7.64
CA ILE A 41 12.34 -1.80 7.46
C ILE A 41 13.34 -1.09 8.36
N LEU A 42 13.84 -1.79 9.37
CA LEU A 42 14.79 -1.22 10.35
C LEU A 42 16.15 -1.89 10.21
N GLU A 43 17.23 -1.12 10.40
CA GLU A 43 18.57 -1.67 10.49
C GLU A 43 18.71 -2.58 11.73
N ASN A 44 19.43 -3.70 11.60
CA ASN A 44 19.45 -4.72 12.65
C ASN A 44 20.10 -4.28 13.98
N LYS A 45 21.20 -3.54 13.94
CA LYS A 45 21.96 -3.19 15.16
C LYS A 45 21.34 -2.01 15.91
N THR A 46 21.13 -0.92 15.21
CA THR A 46 20.68 0.38 15.72
C THR A 46 19.17 0.49 15.82
N LYS A 47 18.43 -0.38 15.11
CA LYS A 47 16.96 -0.27 14.92
C LYS A 47 16.55 1.03 14.24
N PHE A 48 17.48 1.71 13.55
CA PHE A 48 17.16 2.90 12.79
C PHE A 48 16.18 2.55 11.66
N LEU A 49 15.13 3.36 11.52
CA LEU A 49 14.13 3.19 10.47
C LEU A 49 14.74 3.58 9.12
N LEU A 50 14.93 2.59 8.25
CA LEU A 50 15.50 2.80 6.92
C LEU A 50 14.41 3.23 5.93
N TYR A 51 13.28 2.53 5.97
CA TYR A 51 12.17 2.76 5.05
C TYR A 51 10.84 2.44 5.72
N THR A 52 9.82 3.23 5.38
CA THR A 52 8.42 2.93 5.66
C THR A 52 7.69 2.86 4.32
N CYS A 53 7.00 1.74 4.09
CA CYS A 53 6.18 1.54 2.90
C CYS A 53 4.72 1.45 3.34
N PRO A 54 3.89 2.49 3.13
CA PRO A 54 2.47 2.41 3.41
C PRO A 54 1.83 1.27 2.62
N LEU A 55 0.93 0.51 3.23
CA LEU A 55 0.35 -0.68 2.59
C LEU A 55 -0.45 -0.34 1.32
N SER A 56 -1.04 0.86 1.25
CA SER A 56 -1.71 1.40 0.06
C SER A 56 -0.79 1.57 -1.15
N THR A 57 0.52 1.72 -0.91
CA THR A 57 1.53 1.87 -1.98
C THR A 57 2.08 0.54 -2.48
N VAL A 58 1.90 -0.54 -1.72
CA VAL A 58 2.35 -1.89 -2.09
C VAL A 58 1.46 -2.43 -3.20
N SER A 59 2.07 -2.96 -4.27
CA SER A 59 1.33 -3.46 -5.43
C SER A 59 1.50 -4.97 -5.67
N PHE A 60 2.61 -5.55 -5.22
CA PHE A 60 2.94 -6.95 -5.45
C PHE A 60 3.86 -7.50 -4.37
N CYS A 61 3.73 -8.78 -4.02
CA CYS A 61 4.69 -9.50 -3.17
C CYS A 61 4.85 -10.94 -3.65
N ALA A 62 6.08 -11.48 -3.60
CA ALA A 62 6.34 -12.84 -4.04
C ALA A 62 7.60 -13.43 -3.41
N VAL A 63 7.65 -14.75 -3.40
CA VAL A 63 8.88 -15.53 -3.23
C VAL A 63 9.50 -15.75 -4.61
N LEU A 64 10.81 -15.60 -4.73
CA LEU A 64 11.52 -15.86 -5.97
C LEU A 64 11.54 -17.37 -6.25
N SER A 65 10.98 -17.80 -7.38
CA SER A 65 10.87 -19.23 -7.72
C SER A 65 12.22 -19.95 -7.88
N SER A 66 13.27 -19.26 -8.35
CA SER A 66 14.63 -19.81 -8.46
C SER A 66 15.37 -19.85 -7.12
N SER A 67 14.87 -19.15 -6.09
CA SER A 67 15.48 -19.12 -4.77
C SER A 67 14.41 -18.90 -3.69
N PRO A 68 13.81 -19.96 -3.13
CA PRO A 68 12.71 -19.84 -2.15
C PRO A 68 13.08 -19.08 -0.87
N LYS A 69 14.38 -18.94 -0.60
CA LYS A 69 14.92 -18.11 0.49
C LYS A 69 14.87 -16.61 0.19
N VAL A 70 14.60 -16.21 -1.05
CA VAL A 70 14.50 -14.81 -1.47
C VAL A 70 13.04 -14.47 -1.67
N PHE A 71 12.61 -13.37 -1.07
CA PHE A 71 11.27 -12.85 -1.26
C PHE A 71 11.33 -11.33 -1.35
N GLY A 72 10.23 -10.71 -1.77
CA GLY A 72 10.17 -9.27 -1.84
C GLY A 72 8.79 -8.74 -2.12
N PHE A 73 8.71 -7.42 -2.14
CA PHE A 73 7.51 -6.70 -2.53
C PHE A 73 7.85 -5.45 -3.35
N VAL A 74 6.86 -4.94 -4.06
CA VAL A 74 6.95 -3.74 -4.87
C VAL A 74 6.07 -2.67 -4.25
N ALA A 75 6.61 -1.46 -4.07
CA ALA A 75 5.86 -0.32 -3.56
C ALA A 75 6.13 0.94 -4.38
N LYS A 76 5.12 1.80 -4.54
CA LYS A 76 5.28 3.12 -5.19
C LYS A 76 6.14 4.02 -4.29
N HIS A 77 7.12 4.70 -4.88
CA HIS A 77 7.92 5.68 -4.16
C HIS A 77 7.07 6.91 -3.79
N PRO A 78 7.13 7.42 -2.55
CA PRO A 78 6.24 8.50 -2.12
C PRO A 78 6.52 9.83 -2.84
N ALA A 79 7.78 10.07 -3.22
CA ALA A 79 8.21 11.35 -3.80
C ALA A 79 8.52 11.27 -5.30
N ALA A 80 8.31 10.13 -5.94
CA ALA A 80 8.64 9.96 -7.35
C ALA A 80 7.64 9.02 -8.03
N ASP A 81 7.35 9.26 -9.31
CA ASP A 81 6.47 8.39 -10.10
C ASP A 81 7.23 7.14 -10.57
N MET A 82 7.74 6.39 -9.61
CA MET A 82 8.47 5.15 -9.82
C MET A 82 8.12 4.13 -8.74
N TYR A 83 8.46 2.87 -9.01
CA TYR A 83 8.26 1.76 -8.08
C TYR A 83 9.60 1.22 -7.62
N HIS A 84 9.71 0.95 -6.32
CA HIS A 84 10.86 0.26 -5.72
C HIS A 84 10.53 -1.20 -5.48
N CYS A 85 11.51 -2.08 -5.77
CA CYS A 85 11.45 -3.49 -5.42
C CYS A 85 12.33 -3.73 -4.21
N TYR A 86 11.71 -4.15 -3.10
CA TYR A 86 12.39 -4.49 -1.87
C TYR A 86 12.60 -5.99 -1.82
N LEU A 87 13.86 -6.41 -1.83
CA LEU A 87 14.26 -7.82 -1.85
C LEU A 87 14.95 -8.19 -0.54
N PHE A 88 14.55 -9.33 0.01
CA PHE A 88 15.04 -9.85 1.28
C PHE A 88 15.40 -11.32 1.14
N GLN A 89 16.27 -11.76 2.04
CA GLN A 89 16.61 -13.17 2.17
C GLN A 89 16.24 -13.68 3.57
N SER A 90 15.43 -14.73 3.63
CA SER A 90 15.10 -15.44 4.87
C SER A 90 15.27 -16.94 4.67
N LYS A 91 15.95 -17.61 5.62
CA LYS A 91 16.11 -19.07 5.57
C LYS A 91 14.81 -19.82 5.90
N LYS A 92 13.94 -19.21 6.71
CA LYS A 92 12.79 -19.91 7.32
C LYS A 92 11.44 -19.26 7.01
N PHE A 93 11.41 -17.94 6.76
CA PHE A 93 10.15 -17.18 6.82
C PHE A 93 9.71 -16.57 5.49
N SER A 94 10.38 -16.85 4.36
CA SER A 94 10.06 -16.22 3.07
C SER A 94 8.59 -16.35 2.67
N HIS A 95 8.06 -17.58 2.71
CA HIS A 95 6.67 -17.86 2.34
C HIS A 95 5.68 -17.27 3.35
N VAL A 96 5.98 -17.39 4.65
CA VAL A 96 5.14 -16.85 5.73
C VAL A 96 5.04 -15.33 5.61
N LEU A 97 6.16 -14.64 5.40
CA LEU A 97 6.19 -13.19 5.25
C LEU A 97 5.43 -12.72 4.01
N VAL A 98 5.58 -13.40 2.87
CA VAL A 98 4.79 -13.09 1.67
C VAL A 98 3.30 -13.31 1.90
N SER A 99 2.90 -14.38 2.60
CA SER A 99 1.50 -14.60 2.96
C SER A 99 0.96 -13.48 3.83
N LEU A 100 1.68 -13.14 4.91
CA LEU A 100 1.27 -12.07 5.84
C LEU A 100 1.18 -10.71 5.16
N ILE A 101 2.14 -10.36 4.31
CA ILE A 101 2.07 -9.14 3.49
C ILE A 101 0.85 -9.17 2.58
N GLY A 102 0.57 -10.29 1.92
CA GLY A 102 -0.60 -10.46 1.05
C GLY A 102 -1.93 -10.33 1.80
N ASP A 103 -2.02 -10.90 3.01
CA ASP A 103 -3.19 -10.79 3.89
C ASP A 103 -3.41 -9.35 4.36
N ALA A 104 -2.35 -8.70 4.83
CA ALA A 104 -2.41 -7.32 5.27
C ALA A 104 -2.77 -6.37 4.12
N PHE A 105 -2.20 -6.57 2.93
CA PHE A 105 -2.53 -5.83 1.70
C PHE A 105 -4.02 -5.95 1.33
N ARG A 106 -4.57 -7.18 1.30
CA ARG A 106 -6.00 -7.41 1.02
C ARG A 106 -6.89 -6.72 2.05
N THR A 107 -6.51 -6.81 3.32
CA THR A 107 -7.27 -6.20 4.43
C THR A 107 -7.27 -4.68 4.33
N SER A 108 -6.11 -4.08 4.06
CA SER A 108 -5.94 -2.62 3.90
C SER A 108 -6.78 -2.08 2.74
N LYS A 109 -6.77 -2.73 1.57
CA LYS A 109 -7.61 -2.35 0.42
C LYS A 109 -9.11 -2.39 0.71
N LYS A 110 -9.54 -3.38 1.50
CA LYS A 110 -10.93 -3.49 1.94
C LYS A 110 -11.30 -2.33 2.87
N GLU A 111 -10.44 -1.99 3.83
CA GLU A 111 -10.69 -0.88 4.76
C GLU A 111 -10.69 0.47 4.03
N GLU A 112 -9.77 0.69 3.09
CA GLU A 112 -9.70 1.91 2.27
C GLU A 112 -10.98 2.12 1.47
N SER A 113 -11.50 1.06 0.84
CA SER A 113 -12.80 1.11 0.12
C SER A 113 -13.96 1.49 1.04
N ILE A 114 -14.03 0.89 2.23
CA ILE A 114 -15.08 1.19 3.22
C ILE A 114 -14.93 2.62 3.77
N ARG A 115 -13.70 3.09 4.02
CA ARG A 115 -13.43 4.47 4.44
C ARG A 115 -13.84 5.48 3.36
N GLY A 116 -13.43 5.27 2.11
CA GLY A 116 -13.82 6.12 0.99
C GLY A 116 -15.34 6.21 0.82
N GLY A 117 -16.05 5.08 0.94
CA GLY A 117 -17.52 5.07 0.91
C GLY A 117 -18.16 5.86 2.07
N ARG A 118 -17.61 5.73 3.29
CA ARG A 118 -18.09 6.49 4.44
C ARG A 118 -17.86 7.99 4.28
N ASP A 119 -16.70 8.40 3.77
CA ASP A 119 -16.38 9.82 3.58
C ASP A 119 -17.33 10.47 2.57
N LEU A 120 -17.64 9.78 1.46
CA LEU A 120 -18.64 10.24 0.49
C LEU A 120 -20.03 10.40 1.09
N ILE A 121 -20.47 9.45 1.94
CA ILE A 121 -21.76 9.52 2.63
C ILE A 121 -21.78 10.71 3.61
N VAL A 122 -20.72 10.90 4.39
CA VAL A 122 -20.60 12.01 5.34
C VAL A 122 -20.65 13.35 4.61
N GLU A 123 -19.96 13.47 3.48
CA GLU A 123 -19.94 14.68 2.67
C GLU A 123 -21.32 14.98 2.06
N ALA A 124 -22.01 13.96 1.52
CA ALA A 124 -23.38 14.11 1.02
C ALA A 124 -24.36 14.52 2.14
N LEU A 125 -24.27 13.92 3.33
CA LEU A 125 -25.09 14.26 4.48
C LEU A 125 -24.84 15.69 4.97
N ARG A 126 -23.58 16.14 4.99
CA ARG A 126 -23.22 17.53 5.33
C ARG A 126 -23.83 18.51 4.35
N HIS A 127 -23.78 18.23 3.06
CA HIS A 127 -24.39 19.08 2.04
C HIS A 127 -25.92 19.16 2.21
N LYS A 128 -26.59 18.01 2.39
CA LYS A 128 -28.04 17.94 2.61
C LYS A 128 -28.46 18.70 3.87
N ASN A 129 -27.73 18.55 4.97
CA ASN A 129 -28.02 19.25 6.22
C ASN A 129 -27.89 20.78 6.04
N LYS A 130 -26.87 21.25 5.32
CA LYS A 130 -26.71 22.68 5.00
C LYS A 130 -27.87 23.23 4.17
N MET A 131 -28.39 22.47 3.20
CA MET A 131 -29.57 22.87 2.43
C MET A 131 -30.83 22.94 3.30
N LEU A 132 -31.08 21.90 4.10
CA LEU A 132 -32.23 21.85 5.01
C LEU A 132 -32.18 22.98 6.04
N GLN A 133 -31.00 23.33 6.56
CA GLN A 133 -30.85 24.47 7.47
C GLN A 133 -31.22 25.80 6.81
N ARG A 134 -30.87 25.99 5.53
CA ARG A 134 -31.28 27.19 4.77
C ARG A 134 -32.79 27.24 4.57
N GLU A 135 -33.40 26.17 4.06
CA GLU A 135 -34.86 26.11 3.89
C GLU A 135 -35.60 26.34 5.21
N ASN A 136 -35.16 25.70 6.29
CA ASN A 136 -35.78 25.85 7.59
C ASN A 136 -35.67 27.30 8.12
N SER A 137 -34.53 27.97 7.88
CA SER A 137 -34.38 29.39 8.22
C SER A 137 -35.32 30.30 7.40
N GLU A 138 -35.53 29.99 6.13
CA GLU A 138 -36.41 30.75 5.25
C GLU A 138 -37.89 30.53 5.62
N LEU A 139 -38.29 29.29 5.87
CA LEU A 139 -39.64 28.96 6.31
C LEU A 139 -39.97 29.61 7.66
N LYS A 140 -39.04 29.57 8.63
CA LYS A 140 -39.21 30.26 9.91
C LYS A 140 -39.39 31.77 9.73
N ARG A 141 -38.65 32.39 8.81
CA ARG A 141 -38.80 33.82 8.49
C ARG A 141 -40.17 34.13 7.88
N ARG A 142 -40.69 33.27 6.99
CA ARG A 142 -42.03 33.44 6.39
C ARG A 142 -43.15 33.28 7.43
N LEU A 143 -43.03 32.30 8.32
CA LEU A 143 -43.99 32.10 9.40
C LEU A 143 -44.06 33.33 10.33
N ALA A 144 -42.92 33.91 10.69
CA ALA A 144 -42.86 35.14 11.50
C ALA A 144 -43.42 36.41 10.83
N GLN A 145 -43.78 36.36 9.54
CA GLN A 145 -44.43 37.45 8.80
C GLN A 145 -45.94 37.24 8.64
N THR A 146 -46.48 36.10 9.09
CA THR A 146 -47.90 35.74 8.93
C THR A 146 -48.71 35.90 10.23
N ASP A 147 -48.08 36.39 11.31
CA ASP A 147 -48.71 36.84 12.55
C ASP A 147 -48.68 38.39 12.62
#